data_AF-A0A2I6S6C6-F1
#
_entry.id   AF-A0A2I6S6C6-F1
#
_cell.length_a   1.000
_cell.length_b   1.000
_cell.length_c   1.000
_cell.angle_alpha   90.00
_cell.angle_beta   90.00
_cell.angle_gamma   90.00
#
_symmetry.space_group_name_H-M   'P 1'
#
loop_
_entity.id
_entity.type
_entity.pdbx_description
1 polymer ?
#
loop_
_entity_poly.entity_id
_entity_poly.type
_entity_poly.pdbx_seq_one_letter_code
_entity_poly.pdbx_strand_id
1 'polypeptide(L)'
;MQPRTRSPQSETHAPDLPELDLWHAALSQFIEDARIYATTGKDQAGYRRAAFQDLIHGGPMLRRLSGFAFVDPELVRAVFLRSLPRGRIIGGVRCKAGKLTTEHP
;
A
#
# COMPACT_ATOMS: atom_id res chain seq x y z
N MET A 1 44.24 19.29 38.09
CA MET A 1 43.60 18.09 37.52
C MET A 1 42.20 17.97 38.10
N GLN A 2 41.15 18.08 37.28
CA GLN A 2 39.77 17.82 37.72
C GLN A 2 39.20 16.65 36.88
N PRO A 3 38.54 15.65 37.50
CA PRO A 3 37.87 14.61 36.75
C PRO A 3 36.47 15.12 36.33
N ARG A 4 36.21 15.15 35.03
CA ARG A 4 34.86 15.34 34.50
C ARG A 4 34.06 14.05 34.71
N THR A 5 33.17 14.06 35.68
CA THR A 5 32.10 13.05 35.80
C THR A 5 31.16 13.21 34.61
N ARG A 6 31.25 12.28 33.65
CA ARG A 6 30.31 12.15 32.54
C ARG A 6 29.10 11.38 33.06
N SER A 7 27.98 12.07 33.26
CA SER A 7 26.69 11.41 33.52
C SER A 7 26.36 10.46 32.36
N PRO A 8 25.87 9.24 32.62
CA PRO A 8 25.32 8.41 31.57
C PRO A 8 23.99 9.04 31.13
N GLN A 9 24.00 9.73 29.99
CA GLN A 9 22.76 10.05 29.31
C GLN A 9 22.11 8.72 28.95
N SER A 10 21.00 8.43 29.61
CA SER A 10 20.10 7.36 29.24
C SER A 10 19.43 7.81 27.94
N GLU A 11 20.08 7.55 26.83
CA GLU A 11 19.46 7.60 25.51
C GLU A 11 18.42 6.47 25.49
N THR A 12 17.18 6.82 25.79
CA THR A 12 16.02 6.03 25.41
C THR A 12 16.01 5.97 23.88
N HIS A 13 16.75 5.02 23.30
CA HIS A 13 16.56 4.61 21.92
C HIS A 13 15.11 4.16 21.82
N ALA A 14 14.28 4.98 21.15
CA ALA A 14 13.08 4.43 20.55
C ALA A 14 13.53 3.24 19.69
N PRO A 15 12.82 2.10 19.71
CA PRO A 15 13.15 1.02 18.79
C PRO A 15 12.89 1.56 17.38
N ASP A 16 13.93 2.09 16.74
CA ASP A 16 14.01 2.25 15.30
C ASP A 16 13.84 0.83 14.75
N LEU A 17 12.63 0.53 14.26
CA LEU A 17 12.31 -0.74 13.62
C LEU A 17 12.48 -0.54 12.12
N PRO A 18 13.71 -0.64 11.56
CA PRO A 18 13.96 -0.49 10.12
C PRO A 18 13.13 -1.46 9.28
N GLU A 19 12.67 -2.55 9.91
CA GLU A 19 11.73 -3.50 9.33
C GLU A 19 10.35 -2.88 9.05
N LEU A 20 9.84 -2.02 9.94
CA LEU A 20 8.54 -1.36 9.72
C LEU A 20 8.62 -0.38 8.54
N ASP A 21 9.71 0.37 8.43
CA ASP A 21 9.97 1.26 7.29
C ASP A 21 10.05 0.48 5.98
N LEU A 22 10.68 -0.70 5.99
CA LEU A 22 10.71 -1.60 4.84
C LEU A 22 9.30 -2.05 4.45
N TRP A 23 8.45 -2.41 5.42
CA TRP A 23 7.07 -2.79 5.14
C TRP A 23 6.22 -1.63 4.62
N HIS A 24 6.46 -0.41 5.11
CA HIS A 24 5.82 0.81 4.58
C HIS A 24 6.26 1.08 3.13
N ALA A 25 7.55 0.92 2.84
CA ALA A 25 8.08 1.04 1.47
C ALA A 25 7.49 -0.03 0.54
N ALA A 26 7.42 -1.29 0.99
CA ALA A 26 6.83 -2.39 0.22
C ALA A 26 5.34 -2.16 -0.08
N LEU A 27 4.56 -1.72 0.92
CA LEU A 27 3.15 -1.38 0.74
C LEU A 27 2.99 -0.20 -0.23
N SER A 28 3.84 0.82 -0.12
CA SER A 28 3.83 1.98 -1.01
C SER A 28 4.13 1.59 -2.47
N GLN A 29 5.13 0.74 -2.69
CA GLN A 29 5.48 0.22 -4.01
C GLN A 29 4.34 -0.60 -4.60
N PHE A 30 3.71 -1.47 -3.81
CA PHE A 30 2.54 -2.27 -4.21
C PHE A 30 1.38 -1.38 -4.69
N ILE A 31 1.08 -0.31 -3.95
CA ILE A 31 0.03 0.66 -4.32
C ILE A 31 0.41 1.41 -5.60
N GLU A 32 1.67 1.83 -5.74
CA GLU A 32 2.12 2.58 -6.91
C GLU A 32 2.12 1.71 -8.17
N ASP A 33 2.51 0.43 -8.08
CA ASP A 33 2.42 -0.50 -9.21
C ASP A 33 0.97 -0.70 -9.67
N ALA A 34 0.04 -0.86 -8.72
CA ALA A 34 -1.39 -0.91 -9.02
C ALA A 34 -1.88 0.39 -9.70
N ARG A 35 -1.40 1.55 -9.24
CA ARG A 35 -1.75 2.86 -9.79
C ARG A 35 -1.19 3.08 -11.19
N ILE A 36 0.06 2.70 -11.45
CA ILE A 36 0.68 2.79 -12.77
C ILE A 36 -0.10 1.93 -13.76
N TYR A 37 -0.47 0.70 -13.38
CA TYR A 37 -1.31 -0.14 -14.24
C TYR A 37 -2.67 0.52 -14.49
N ALA A 38 -3.32 1.02 -13.45
CA ALA A 38 -4.62 1.68 -13.57
C ALA A 38 -4.59 2.92 -14.48
N THR A 39 -3.51 3.71 -14.43
CA THR A 39 -3.42 4.98 -15.15
C THR A 39 -2.82 4.85 -16.55
N THR A 40 -1.98 3.85 -16.80
CA THR A 40 -1.24 3.75 -18.07
C THR A 40 -1.49 2.45 -18.83
N GLY A 41 -2.07 1.43 -18.19
CA GLY A 41 -2.19 0.08 -18.74
C GLY A 41 -0.84 -0.65 -18.87
N LYS A 42 0.27 -0.04 -18.48
CA LYS A 42 1.61 -0.64 -18.59
C LYS A 42 1.81 -1.67 -17.51
N ASP A 43 2.03 -2.91 -17.93
CA ASP A 43 2.35 -4.01 -17.04
C ASP A 43 3.83 -4.37 -17.17
N GLN A 44 4.60 -4.13 -16.11
CA GLN A 44 6.01 -4.51 -16.08
C GLN A 44 6.08 -5.97 -15.62
N ALA A 45 6.31 -6.88 -16.56
CA ALA A 45 6.50 -8.31 -16.30
C ALA A 45 5.34 -9.01 -15.53
N GLY A 46 4.12 -8.47 -15.56
CA GLY A 46 2.93 -9.08 -14.92
C GLY A 46 2.62 -8.55 -13.52
N TYR A 47 3.60 -7.93 -12.86
CA TYR A 47 3.49 -7.59 -11.43
C TYR A 47 2.50 -6.46 -11.17
N ARG A 48 2.40 -5.49 -12.09
CA ARG A 48 1.54 -4.33 -11.88
C ARG A 48 0.07 -4.66 -12.06
N ARG A 49 -0.23 -5.51 -13.04
CA ARG A 49 -1.58 -6.07 -13.20
C ARG A 49 -1.97 -6.91 -11.99
N ALA A 50 -1.07 -7.76 -11.48
CA ALA A 50 -1.32 -8.57 -10.30
C ALA A 50 -1.58 -7.69 -9.06
N ALA A 51 -0.76 -6.66 -8.83
CA ALA A 51 -0.96 -5.70 -7.73
C ALA A 51 -2.30 -4.98 -7.84
N PHE A 52 -2.66 -4.51 -9.03
CA PHE A 52 -3.96 -3.90 -9.27
C PHE A 52 -5.13 -4.84 -8.97
N GLN A 53 -5.08 -6.08 -9.47
CA GLN A 53 -6.12 -7.06 -9.25
C GLN A 53 -6.26 -7.42 -7.77
N ASP A 54 -5.15 -7.68 -7.07
CA ASP A 54 -5.16 -7.98 -5.65
C ASP A 54 -5.78 -6.83 -4.86
N LEU A 55 -5.36 -5.60 -5.13
CA LEU A 55 -5.80 -4.42 -4.40
C LEU A 55 -7.29 -4.08 -4.65
N ILE A 56 -7.79 -4.23 -5.89
CA ILE A 56 -9.22 -4.02 -6.21
C ILE A 56 -10.13 -5.02 -5.47
N HIS A 57 -9.69 -6.28 -5.35
CA HIS A 57 -10.48 -7.37 -4.77
C HIS A 57 -10.24 -7.60 -3.28
N GLY A 58 -9.37 -6.82 -2.62
CA GLY A 58 -9.06 -7.02 -1.21
C GLY A 58 -8.27 -8.32 -0.96
N GLY A 59 -7.34 -8.62 -1.87
CA GLY A 59 -6.61 -9.86 -1.97
C GLY A 59 -5.59 -10.10 -0.87
N PRO A 60 -4.96 -11.30 -0.87
CA PRO A 60 -4.05 -11.72 0.19
C PRO A 60 -2.78 -10.86 0.30
N MET A 61 -2.27 -10.29 -0.80
CA MET A 61 -1.07 -9.46 -0.74
C MET A 61 -1.33 -8.15 -0.03
N LEU A 62 -2.44 -7.47 -0.33
CA LEU A 62 -2.89 -6.30 0.40
C LEU A 62 -2.98 -6.60 1.90
N ARG A 63 -3.69 -7.67 2.30
CA ARG A 63 -3.86 -8.02 3.72
C ARG A 63 -2.53 -8.28 4.44
N ARG A 64 -1.60 -8.99 3.79
CA ARG A 64 -0.30 -9.31 4.37
C ARG A 64 0.58 -8.07 4.53
N LEU A 65 0.73 -7.27 3.46
CA LEU A 65 1.55 -6.05 3.50
C LEU A 65 0.99 -5.03 4.48
N SER A 66 -0.34 -4.83 4.49
CA SER A 66 -1.02 -3.99 5.46
C SER A 66 -0.84 -4.50 6.89
N GLY A 67 -0.91 -5.82 7.11
CA GLY A 67 -0.64 -6.43 8.41
C GLY A 67 0.77 -6.15 8.94
N PHE A 68 1.80 -6.35 8.10
CA PHE A 68 3.18 -6.06 8.46
C PHE A 68 3.46 -4.56 8.65
N ALA A 69 2.75 -3.71 7.91
CA ALA A 69 2.84 -2.26 8.01
C ALA A 69 2.00 -1.65 9.14
N PHE A 70 1.21 -2.44 9.87
CA PHE A 70 0.21 -1.99 10.85
C PHE A 70 -0.80 -0.97 10.28
N VAL A 71 -1.22 -1.17 9.02
CA VAL A 71 -2.23 -0.34 8.34
C VAL A 71 -3.49 -1.16 8.12
N ASP A 72 -4.67 -0.53 8.18
CA ASP A 72 -5.93 -1.19 7.81
C ASP A 72 -6.00 -1.43 6.28
N PRO A 73 -6.08 -2.69 5.81
CA PRO A 73 -6.17 -3.00 4.39
C PRO A 73 -7.44 -2.45 3.73
N GLU A 74 -8.57 -2.37 4.44
CA GLU A 74 -9.81 -1.82 3.86
C GLU A 74 -9.70 -0.31 3.65
N LEU A 75 -9.02 0.40 4.56
CA LEU A 75 -8.73 1.82 4.38
C LEU A 75 -7.84 2.06 3.15
N VAL A 76 -6.75 1.29 3.00
CA VAL A 76 -5.84 1.39 1.84
C VAL A 76 -6.61 1.19 0.54
N ARG A 77 -7.43 0.13 0.49
CA ARG A 77 -8.26 -0.19 -0.67
C ARG A 77 -9.28 0.91 -0.96
N ALA A 78 -9.98 1.40 0.05
CA ALA A 78 -10.96 2.48 -0.10
C ALA A 78 -10.32 3.76 -0.64
N VAL A 79 -9.16 4.16 -0.11
CA VAL A 79 -8.40 5.32 -0.59
C VAL A 79 -7.96 5.14 -2.04
N PHE A 80 -7.41 3.97 -2.38
CA PHE A 80 -7.01 3.67 -3.74
C PHE A 80 -8.19 3.76 -4.71
N LEU A 81 -9.31 3.10 -4.42
CA LEU A 81 -10.51 3.11 -5.28
C LEU A 81 -11.05 4.53 -5.48
N ARG A 82 -10.99 5.38 -4.46
CA ARG A 82 -11.37 6.81 -4.55
C ARG A 82 -10.40 7.61 -5.41
N SER A 83 -9.14 7.20 -5.49
CA SER A 83 -8.10 7.87 -6.29
C SER A 83 -8.17 7.57 -7.78
N LEU A 84 -8.91 6.52 -8.19
CA LEU A 84 -8.98 6.12 -9.59
C LEU A 84 -9.77 7.12 -10.45
N PRO A 85 -9.27 7.44 -11.66
CA PRO A 85 -9.98 8.34 -12.57
C PRO A 85 -11.33 7.72 -12.96
N ARG A 86 -12.40 8.47 -12.73
CA ARG A 86 -13.77 8.05 -13.06
C ARG A 86 -13.91 7.81 -14.57
N GLY A 87 -14.56 6.71 -14.95
CA GLY A 87 -14.96 6.46 -16.33
C GLY A 87 -13.95 5.73 -17.22
N ARG A 88 -12.77 5.34 -16.72
CA ARG A 88 -11.89 4.41 -17.45
C ARG A 88 -12.26 2.95 -17.18
N ILE A 89 -12.32 2.17 -18.25
CA ILE A 89 -12.34 0.71 -18.21
C ILE A 89 -10.88 0.26 -18.24
N ILE A 90 -10.41 -0.38 -17.18
CA ILE A 90 -9.04 -0.94 -17.12
C ILE A 90 -9.18 -2.44 -16.97
N GLY A 91 -8.66 -3.20 -17.93
CA GLY A 91 -8.67 -4.67 -17.87
C GLY A 91 -10.07 -5.33 -17.80
N GLY A 92 -11.11 -4.66 -18.33
CA GLY A 92 -12.50 -5.14 -18.28
C GLY A 92 -13.28 -4.75 -17.02
N VAL A 93 -12.64 -4.11 -16.03
CA VAL A 93 -13.30 -3.67 -14.80
C VAL A 93 -13.70 -2.19 -14.94
N ARG A 94 -15.01 -1.92 -14.88
CA ARG A 94 -15.55 -0.55 -14.84
C ARG A 94 -15.49 -0.04 -13.41
N CYS A 95 -14.58 0.88 -13.12
CA CYS A 95 -14.55 1.58 -11.84
C CYS A 95 -15.70 2.61 -11.80
N LYS A 96 -16.90 2.20 -11.35
CA LYS A 96 -17.99 3.12 -11.02
C LYS A 96 -17.75 3.71 -9.64
N ALA A 97 -17.80 5.03 -9.55
CA ALA A 97 -17.69 5.74 -8.29
C ALA A 97 -18.79 5.28 -7.31
N GLY A 98 -18.39 4.87 -6.10
CA GLY A 98 -19.20 4.99 -4.90
C GLY A 98 -20.34 3.99 -4.68
N LYS A 99 -20.53 2.95 -5.52
CA LYS A 99 -21.43 1.84 -5.16
C LYS A 99 -20.88 0.50 -5.66
N LEU A 100 -20.59 -0.40 -4.72
CA LEU A 100 -20.56 -1.84 -4.98
C LEU A 100 -21.90 -2.20 -5.63
N THR A 101 -21.88 -2.44 -6.94
CA THR A 101 -22.99 -3.11 -7.62
C THR A 101 -22.38 -4.25 -8.40
N THR A 102 -22.53 -5.44 -7.85
CA THR A 102 -22.33 -6.73 -8.51
C THR A 102 -23.38 -6.84 -9.59
N GLU A 103 -22.99 -6.68 -10.85
CA GLU A 103 -23.82 -7.11 -11.98
C GLU A 103 -23.17 -8.38 -12.52
N HIS A 104 -23.80 -9.52 -12.19
CA HIS A 104 -23.59 -10.80 -12.87
C HIS A 104 -24.42 -10.79 -14.17
N PRO A 105 -23.92 -11.42 -15.26
CA PRO A 105 -24.66 -11.58 -16.50
C PRO A 105 -25.98 -12.34 -16.34
#